data_AF-A0A651GG62-F1
#
_entry.id   AF-A0A651GG62-F1
#
_cell.length_a   1.000
_cell.length_b   1.000
_cell.length_c   1.000
_cell.angle_alpha   90.00
_cell.angle_beta   90.00
_cell.angle_gamma   90.00
#
_symmetry.space_group_name_H-M   'P 1'
#
loop_
_entity.id
_entity.type
_entity.pdbx_description
1 polymer ?
#
loop_
_entity_poly.entity_id
_entity_poly.type
_entity_poly.pdbx_seq_one_letter_code
_entity_poly.pdbx_strand_id
1 'polypeptide(L)'
;MVKYSIVLVPFPFDDFSSVKVRPALCLTNEVGKHNHIIIAFISSKIPENQLDSDLTIYINTSDWVGTGLFVDSVIRLHKLVTIPKSLIKRKLGNVNQNLADKLNTKLKTLFDVS
;
A
#
# COMPACT_ATOMS: atom_id res chain seq x y z
N MET A 1 5.76 14.51 3.63
CA MET A 1 5.81 13.22 4.34
C MET A 1 4.56 12.44 4.02
N VAL A 2 4.71 11.49 3.12
CA VAL A 2 3.61 10.66 2.60
C VAL A 2 3.77 9.20 2.99
N LYS A 3 4.89 8.81 3.59
CA LYS A 3 5.08 7.46 4.14
C LYS A 3 3.90 7.11 5.04
N TYR A 4 3.43 5.87 4.93
CA TYR A 4 2.27 5.34 5.66
C TYR A 4 0.91 5.93 5.28
N SER A 5 0.85 6.80 4.28
CA SER A 5 -0.43 7.25 3.71
C SER A 5 -1.00 6.19 2.77
N ILE A 6 -2.31 5.98 2.87
CA ILE A 6 -3.08 5.25 1.87
C ILE A 6 -3.63 6.26 0.87
N VAL A 7 -3.35 6.06 -0.40
CA VAL A 7 -3.61 7.02 -1.49
C VAL A 7 -4.30 6.35 -2.67
N LEU A 8 -5.05 7.12 -3.44
CA LEU A 8 -5.59 6.70 -4.74
C LEU A 8 -4.63 7.09 -5.85
N VAL A 9 -4.26 6.12 -6.67
CA VAL A 9 -3.39 6.30 -7.84
C VAL A 9 -4.00 5.62 -9.07
N PRO A 10 -3.83 6.18 -10.28
CA PRO A 10 -4.19 5.49 -11.51
C PRO A 10 -3.19 4.37 -11.75
N PHE A 11 -3.60 3.12 -11.56
CA PHE A 11 -2.70 1.97 -11.67
C PHE A 11 -3.10 1.14 -12.91
N PRO A 12 -2.18 0.88 -13.85
CA PRO A 12 -2.43 -0.04 -14.95
C PRO A 12 -2.51 -1.46 -14.40
N PHE A 13 -3.45 -2.27 -14.89
CA PHE A 13 -3.41 -3.69 -14.60
C PHE A 13 -2.09 -4.32 -15.08
N ASP A 14 -1.72 -5.46 -14.51
CA ASP A 14 -0.54 -6.24 -14.91
C ASP A 14 -0.57 -6.61 -16.42
N ASP A 15 -1.76 -6.62 -17.04
CA ASP A 15 -1.99 -6.88 -18.47
C ASP A 15 -2.16 -5.60 -19.32
N PHE A 16 -1.99 -4.41 -18.74
CA PHE A 16 -2.21 -3.09 -19.37
C PHE A 16 -3.58 -2.89 -20.03
N SER A 17 -4.57 -3.76 -19.77
CA SER A 17 -5.88 -3.73 -20.44
C SER A 17 -6.73 -2.51 -20.08
N SER A 18 -6.51 -1.94 -18.89
CA SER A 18 -7.21 -0.75 -18.43
C SER A 18 -6.46 -0.07 -17.28
N VAL A 19 -6.79 1.20 -17.04
CA VAL A 19 -6.31 1.96 -15.88
C VAL A 19 -7.48 2.08 -14.91
N LYS A 20 -7.34 1.48 -13.72
CA LYS A 20 -8.31 1.69 -12.63
C LYS A 20 -7.64 2.47 -11.52
N VAL A 21 -8.37 3.43 -10.96
CA VAL A 21 -7.94 4.14 -9.77
C VAL A 21 -8.07 3.20 -8.58
N ARG A 22 -6.97 2.93 -7.89
CA ARG A 22 -6.91 1.95 -6.81
C ARG A 22 -6.19 2.51 -5.59
N PRO A 23 -6.54 2.05 -4.37
CA PRO A 23 -5.76 2.35 -3.20
C PRO A 23 -4.35 1.75 -3.30
N ALA A 24 -3.38 2.47 -2.76
CA ALA A 24 -1.99 2.04 -2.61
C ALA A 24 -1.44 2.59 -1.29
N LEU A 25 -0.50 1.87 -0.68
CA LEU A 25 0.22 2.30 0.52
C LEU A 25 1.55 2.94 0.13
N CYS A 26 1.82 4.15 0.59
CA CYS A 26 3.14 4.77 0.46
C CYS A 26 4.13 4.17 1.46
N LEU A 27 5.20 3.54 0.96
CA LEU A 27 6.25 2.91 1.79
C LEU A 27 7.41 3.86 2.11
N THR A 28 7.62 4.89 1.30
CA THR A 28 8.66 5.89 1.50
C THR A 28 8.06 7.29 1.61
N ASN A 29 8.87 8.23 2.11
CA ASN A 29 8.64 9.63 1.80
C ASN A 29 9.08 9.91 0.35
N GLU A 30 8.87 11.14 -0.09
CA GLU A 30 9.38 11.64 -1.35
C GLU A 30 10.92 11.52 -1.42
N VAL A 31 11.46 10.93 -2.49
CA VAL A 31 12.88 10.72 -2.74
C VAL A 31 13.31 11.44 -4.02
N GLY A 32 14.44 12.16 -3.93
CA GLY A 32 15.08 12.83 -5.06
C GLY A 32 14.33 14.07 -5.58
N LYS A 33 14.90 14.72 -6.60
CA LYS A 33 14.39 15.98 -7.17
C LYS A 33 12.98 15.88 -7.75
N HIS A 34 12.58 14.68 -8.19
CA HIS A 34 11.28 14.43 -8.81
C HIS A 34 10.19 13.97 -7.83
N ASN A 35 10.49 13.97 -6.52
CA ASN A 35 9.56 13.55 -5.47
C ASN A 35 8.96 12.16 -5.74
N HIS A 36 9.81 11.19 -6.05
CA HIS A 36 9.40 9.82 -6.28
C HIS A 36 9.04 9.13 -4.96
N ILE A 37 8.06 8.23 -5.01
CA ILE A 37 7.57 7.49 -3.84
C ILE A 37 7.46 6.03 -4.25
N ILE A 38 7.93 5.12 -3.39
CA ILE A 38 7.66 3.69 -3.53
C ILE A 38 6.33 3.39 -2.86
N ILE A 39 5.43 2.75 -3.60
CA ILE A 39 4.11 2.36 -3.10
C ILE A 39 3.93 0.83 -3.21
N ALA A 40 3.13 0.27 -2.30
CA ALA A 40 2.63 -1.10 -2.36
C ALA A 40 1.16 -1.14 -2.76
N PHE A 41 0.79 -2.17 -3.53
CA PHE A 41 -0.57 -2.33 -4.04
C PHE A 41 -1.56 -2.74 -2.95
N ILE A 42 -2.79 -2.22 -3.02
CA ILE A 42 -3.92 -2.65 -2.17
C ILE A 42 -5.04 -3.19 -3.06
N SER A 43 -5.58 -4.35 -2.69
CA SER A 43 -6.69 -5.02 -3.38
C SER A 43 -7.82 -5.35 -2.40
N SER A 44 -9.07 -5.22 -2.82
CA SER A 44 -10.22 -5.77 -2.09
C SER A 44 -10.47 -7.25 -2.38
N LYS A 45 -9.78 -7.80 -3.39
CA LYS A 45 -9.78 -9.25 -3.66
C LYS A 45 -8.71 -9.90 -2.78
N ILE A 46 -9.14 -10.46 -1.66
CA ILE A 46 -8.29 -11.21 -0.75
C ILE A 46 -8.15 -12.64 -1.29
N PRO A 47 -6.93 -13.12 -1.59
CA PRO A 47 -6.73 -14.49 -2.05
C PRO A 47 -6.96 -15.49 -0.91
N GLU A 48 -7.48 -16.69 -1.24
CA GLU A 48 -7.63 -17.79 -0.28
C GLU A 48 -6.28 -18.22 0.30
N ASN A 49 -5.26 -18.32 -0.57
CA ASN A 49 -3.89 -18.63 -0.20
C ASN A 49 -3.08 -17.33 -0.09
N GLN A 50 -2.97 -16.81 1.13
CA GLN A 50 -2.19 -15.59 1.40
C GLN A 50 -0.69 -15.90 1.41
N LEU A 51 0.09 -15.02 0.79
CA LEU A 51 1.55 -15.09 0.82
C LEU A 51 2.09 -14.41 2.09
N ASP A 52 3.32 -14.71 2.48
CA ASP A 52 3.97 -14.05 3.61
C ASP A 52 4.12 -12.53 3.42
N SER A 53 4.17 -12.09 2.17
CA SER A 53 4.19 -10.67 1.78
C SER A 53 2.82 -10.01 1.69
N ASP A 54 1.74 -10.79 1.82
CA ASP A 54 0.38 -10.25 1.91
C ASP A 54 0.10 -9.85 3.37
N LEU A 55 -0.58 -8.72 3.55
CA LEU A 55 -1.06 -8.25 4.84
C LEU A 55 -2.52 -7.82 4.70
N THR A 56 -3.41 -8.52 5.40
CA THR A 56 -4.85 -8.27 5.33
C THR A 56 -5.28 -7.29 6.39
N ILE A 57 -6.13 -6.34 5.99
CA ILE A 57 -6.78 -5.33 6.83
C ILE A 57 -8.27 -5.63 6.77
N TYR A 58 -8.81 -6.10 7.89
CA TYR A 58 -10.26 -6.28 8.06
C TYR A 58 -10.87 -5.02 8.64
N ILE A 59 -12.03 -4.61 8.13
CA ILE A 59 -12.78 -3.47 8.67
C ILE A 59 -13.11 -3.68 10.15
N ASN A 60 -13.26 -2.59 10.89
CA ASN A 60 -13.56 -2.58 12.33
C ASN A 60 -12.51 -3.26 13.23
N THR A 61 -11.31 -3.55 12.72
CA THR A 61 -10.17 -3.99 13.53
C THR A 61 -9.27 -2.82 13.93
N SER A 62 -8.37 -3.05 14.88
CA SER A 62 -7.38 -2.06 15.28
C SER A 62 -6.49 -1.62 14.12
N ASP A 63 -6.10 -2.53 13.22
CA ASP A 63 -5.27 -2.23 12.04
C ASP A 63 -5.98 -1.33 11.02
N TRP A 64 -7.31 -1.39 10.97
CA TRP A 64 -8.12 -0.61 10.03
C TRP A 64 -8.29 0.86 10.41
N VAL A 65 -8.21 1.19 11.70
CA VAL A 65 -8.45 2.54 12.20
C VAL A 65 -7.50 3.55 11.53
N GLY A 66 -8.10 4.55 10.88
CA GLY A 66 -7.39 5.64 10.20
C GLY A 66 -7.05 5.36 8.73
N THR A 67 -7.23 4.14 8.23
CA THR A 67 -6.83 3.76 6.87
C THR A 67 -7.65 4.44 5.76
N GLY A 68 -8.93 4.74 6.03
CA GLY A 68 -9.87 5.27 5.04
C GLY A 68 -10.33 4.24 3.99
N LEU A 69 -10.09 2.94 4.23
CA LEU A 69 -10.59 1.84 3.40
C LEU A 69 -12.03 1.51 3.81
N PHE A 70 -12.91 1.27 2.82
CA PHE A 70 -14.33 0.97 3.07
C PHE A 70 -14.66 -0.53 3.15
N VAL A 71 -13.73 -1.37 2.71
CA VAL A 71 -13.92 -2.83 2.62
C VAL A 71 -12.66 -3.54 3.07
N ASP A 72 -12.81 -4.82 3.41
CA ASP A 72 -11.67 -5.69 3.68
C ASP A 72 -10.71 -5.66 2.49
N SER A 73 -9.43 -5.52 2.81
CA SER A 73 -8.40 -5.25 1.81
C SER A 73 -7.11 -5.98 2.16
N VAL A 74 -6.32 -6.31 1.15
CA VAL A 74 -4.99 -6.88 1.31
C VAL A 74 -3.94 -5.95 0.70
N ILE A 75 -2.92 -5.63 1.48
CA ILE A 75 -1.70 -4.96 1.04
C ILE A 75 -0.76 -6.05 0.52
N ARG A 76 -0.31 -5.92 -0.73
CA ARG A 76 0.59 -6.88 -1.37
C ARG A 76 1.99 -6.30 -1.42
N LEU A 77 2.83 -6.63 -0.45
CA LEU A 77 4.16 -6.01 -0.30
C LEU A 77 5.15 -6.44 -1.38
N HIS A 78 4.90 -7.54 -2.08
CA HIS A 78 5.68 -7.95 -3.26
C HIS A 78 5.31 -7.17 -4.53
N LYS A 79 4.19 -6.44 -4.55
CA LYS A 79 3.76 -5.62 -5.69
C LYS A 79 4.11 -4.15 -5.44
N LEU A 80 5.36 -3.81 -5.70
CA LEU A 80 5.89 -2.47 -5.50
C LEU A 80 6.09 -1.74 -6.81
N VAL A 81 5.86 -0.43 -6.79
CA VAL A 81 6.20 0.45 -7.90
C VAL A 81 6.72 1.79 -7.38
N THR A 82 7.55 2.43 -8.18
CA THR A 82 7.96 3.82 -7.94
C THR A 82 7.13 4.74 -8.83
N ILE A 83 6.51 5.75 -8.23
CA ILE A 83 5.72 6.77 -8.95
C ILE A 83 6.14 8.18 -8.53
N PRO A 84 6.01 9.19 -9.41
CA PRO A 84 6.09 10.58 -8.97
C PRO A 84 4.88 10.93 -8.10
N LYS A 85 5.10 11.73 -7.06
CA LYS A 85 4.03 12.22 -6.16
C LYS A 85 2.84 12.85 -6.89
N SER A 86 3.07 13.46 -8.04
CA SER A 86 2.03 14.07 -8.88
C SER A 86 0.99 13.07 -9.42
N LEU A 87 1.28 11.76 -9.43
CA LEU A 87 0.29 10.73 -9.79
C LEU A 87 -0.71 10.41 -8.67
N ILE A 88 -0.45 10.86 -7.44
CA ILE A 88 -1.40 10.71 -6.34
C ILE A 88 -2.61 11.60 -6.59
N LYS A 89 -3.79 10.98 -6.72
CA LYS A 89 -5.06 11.68 -6.93
C LYS A 89 -5.64 12.21 -5.63
N ARG A 90 -5.60 11.40 -4.58
CA ARG A 90 -6.19 11.72 -3.28
C ARG A 90 -5.58 10.86 -2.17
N LYS A 91 -5.45 11.42 -0.96
CA LYS A 91 -5.17 10.65 0.25
C LYS A 91 -6.48 10.14 0.87
N LEU A 92 -6.55 8.86 1.17
CA LEU A 92 -7.68 8.23 1.87
C LEU A 92 -7.51 8.27 3.38
N GLY A 93 -6.29 8.01 3.85
CA GLY A 93 -6.00 7.89 5.27
C GLY A 93 -4.54 7.59 5.54
N ASN A 94 -4.25 7.10 6.74
CA ASN A 94 -2.93 6.68 7.19
C ASN A 94 -3.04 5.33 7.90
N VAL A 95 -2.00 4.52 7.79
CA VAL A 95 -1.86 3.37 8.68
C VAL A 95 -1.52 3.84 10.09
N ASN A 96 -2.02 3.14 11.10
CA ASN A 96 -1.65 3.37 12.49
C ASN A 96 -0.34 2.65 12.85
N GLN A 97 0.12 2.86 14.08
CA GLN A 97 1.41 2.31 14.53
C GLN A 97 1.46 0.78 14.50
N ASN A 98 0.40 0.09 14.95
CA ASN A 98 0.34 -1.37 14.96
C ASN A 98 0.51 -1.95 13.56
N LEU A 99 -0.21 -1.37 12.59
CA LEU A 99 -0.10 -1.75 11.20
C LEU A 99 1.27 -1.40 10.62
N ALA A 100 1.84 -0.24 10.96
CA ALA A 100 3.18 0.15 10.56
C ALA A 100 4.27 -0.82 11.05
N ASP A 101 4.16 -1.33 12.27
CA ASP A 101 5.10 -2.30 12.84
C ASP A 101 5.03 -3.63 12.10
N LYS A 102 3.81 -4.14 11.83
CA LYS A 102 3.60 -5.35 11.02
C LYS A 102 4.16 -5.19 9.60
N LEU A 103 3.96 -4.02 8.99
CA LEU A 103 4.50 -3.69 7.67
C LEU A 103 6.02 -3.72 7.67
N ASN A 104 6.67 -3.11 8.67
CA ASN A 104 8.13 -3.11 8.77
C ASN A 104 8.69 -4.52 8.92
N THR A 105 8.10 -5.35 9.79
CA THR A 105 8.52 -6.75 9.95
C THR A 105 8.39 -7.53 8.64
N LYS A 106 7.24 -7.44 7.96
CA LYS A 106 7.05 -8.16 6.68
C LYS A 106 7.96 -7.64 5.57
N LEU A 107 8.22 -6.33 5.50
CA LEU A 107 9.15 -5.76 4.52
C LEU A 107 10.59 -6.24 4.77
N LYS A 108 11.01 -6.29 6.03
CA LYS A 108 12.32 -6.85 6.41
C LYS A 108 12.46 -8.30 5.96
N THR A 109 11.47 -9.12 6.25
CA THR A 109 11.44 -10.52 5.78
C THR A 109 11.43 -10.62 4.25
N LEU A 110 10.63 -9.80 3.56
CA LEU A 110 10.53 -9.82 2.10
C LEU A 110 11.85 -9.46 1.40
N PHE A 111 12.60 -8.52 1.95
CA PHE A 111 13.85 -8.04 1.37
C PHE A 111 15.10 -8.71 1.94
N ASP A 112 14.93 -9.67 2.86
CA ASP A 112 16.04 -10.34 3.57
C ASP A 112 16.98 -9.32 4.26
N VAL A 113 16.39 -8.33 4.94
CA VAL A 113 17.13 -7.27 5.66
C VAL A 113 16.77 -7.25 7.13
N SER A 114 17.80 -7.08 7.99
CA SER A 114 17.73 -7.20 9.45
C SER A 114 17.02 -6.05 10.16
#